data_AF-A0A6I4XKK6-F1
#
_entry.id   AF-A0A6I4XKK6-F1
#
_cell.length_a   1.000
_cell.length_b   1.000
_cell.length_c   1.000
_cell.angle_alpha   90.00
_cell.angle_beta   90.00
_cell.angle_gamma   90.00
#
_symmetry.space_group_name_H-M   'P 1'
#
loop_
_entity.id
_entity.type
_entity.pdbx_description
1 polymer ?
#
loop_
_entity_poly.entity_id
_entity_poly.type
_entity_poly.pdbx_seq_one_letter_code
_entity_poly.pdbx_strand_id
1 'polypeptide(L)'
;RQAGVSVHLGSDGFFDSWSSNVSGDLFEKLRNFCEMTGKITEEQLTQAYVHGCGKEAPFSFEEERLWFTEGDEANFIFTEAASTAEVIARKPQKRQIMLKGQWV
;
A
#
# COMPACT_ATOMS: atom_id res chain seq x y z
N ARG A 1 -8.32 3.46 13.30
CA ARG A 1 -9.69 2.90 13.10
C ARG A 1 -10.37 2.45 14.41
N GLN A 2 -9.74 2.59 15.60
CA GLN A 2 -10.37 2.25 16.89
C GLN A 2 -11.73 2.93 17.11
N ALA A 3 -11.90 4.16 16.60
CA ALA A 3 -13.16 4.90 16.66
C ALA A 3 -14.15 4.58 15.51
N GLY A 4 -13.91 3.55 14.70
CA GLY A 4 -14.78 3.18 13.57
C GLY A 4 -14.73 4.10 12.35
N VAL A 5 -13.88 5.14 12.36
CA VAL A 5 -13.74 6.09 11.25
C VAL A 5 -12.74 5.59 10.20
N SER A 6 -13.12 5.66 8.92
CA SER A 6 -12.26 5.38 7.78
C SER A 6 -11.26 6.53 7.57
N VAL A 7 -9.98 6.17 7.44
CA VAL A 7 -8.88 7.12 7.26
C VAL A 7 -8.03 6.63 6.10
N HIS A 8 -7.74 7.53 5.16
CA HIS A 8 -6.97 7.24 3.96
C HIS A 8 -5.83 8.24 3.80
N LEU A 9 -4.77 7.83 3.12
CA LEU A 9 -3.64 8.66 2.74
C LEU A 9 -3.79 9.09 1.29
N GLY A 10 -3.33 10.29 0.99
CA GLY A 10 -3.27 10.83 -0.36
C GLY A 10 -2.03 11.70 -0.54
N SER A 11 -1.80 12.10 -1.78
CA SER A 11 -0.84 13.14 -2.12
C SER A 11 -1.63 14.44 -2.28
N ASP A 12 -1.25 15.47 -1.52
CA ASP A 12 -1.80 16.82 -1.67
C ASP A 12 -1.04 17.55 -2.78
N GLY A 13 0.23 17.89 -2.53
CA GLY A 13 1.17 18.41 -3.53
C GLY A 13 2.29 17.43 -3.89
N PHE A 14 2.74 17.46 -5.14
CA PHE A 14 3.97 16.79 -5.60
C PHE A 14 4.67 17.65 -6.65
N PHE A 15 5.95 17.96 -6.43
CA PHE A 15 6.77 18.82 -7.28
C PHE A 15 6.15 20.19 -7.60
N ASP A 16 5.51 20.82 -6.61
CA ASP A 16 4.87 22.14 -6.74
C ASP A 16 5.43 23.16 -5.72
N SER A 17 4.78 24.33 -5.63
CA SER A 17 5.16 25.42 -4.71
C SER A 17 4.98 25.07 -3.23
N TRP A 18 4.22 24.03 -2.90
CA TRP A 18 3.95 23.59 -1.54
C TRP A 18 4.77 22.34 -1.15
N SER A 19 5.20 21.55 -2.14
CA SER A 19 5.80 20.22 -1.93
C SER A 19 6.84 19.89 -3.00
N SER A 20 7.96 20.62 -2.97
CA SER A 20 8.98 20.57 -4.02
C SER A 20 9.79 19.26 -4.07
N ASN A 21 9.87 18.51 -2.96
CA ASN A 21 10.72 17.30 -2.85
C ASN A 21 9.92 16.01 -2.61
N VAL A 22 8.61 16.04 -2.84
CA VAL A 22 7.71 14.96 -2.40
C VAL A 22 7.20 14.17 -3.61
N SER A 23 7.38 12.85 -3.60
CA SER A 23 6.87 11.97 -4.65
C SER A 23 5.36 11.75 -4.54
N GLY A 24 4.73 11.40 -5.67
CA GLY A 24 3.34 10.91 -5.72
C GLY A 24 3.19 9.42 -5.37
N ASP A 25 4.26 8.75 -4.93
CA ASP A 25 4.25 7.30 -4.66
C ASP A 25 3.51 6.98 -3.36
N LEU A 26 2.40 6.24 -3.46
CA LEU A 26 1.57 5.90 -2.31
C LEU A 26 2.24 4.92 -1.35
N PHE A 27 3.14 4.05 -1.84
CA PHE A 27 3.94 3.20 -0.94
C PHE A 27 4.89 4.02 -0.08
N GLU A 28 5.37 5.15 -0.59
CA GLU A 28 6.15 6.10 0.21
C GLU A 28 5.29 6.74 1.32
N LYS A 29 4.05 7.12 1.02
CA LYS A 29 3.14 7.66 2.04
C LYS A 29 2.85 6.65 3.13
N LEU A 30 2.62 5.40 2.76
CA LEU A 30 2.40 4.30 3.71
C LEU A 30 3.63 4.07 4.60
N ARG A 31 4.82 4.05 4.00
CA ARG A 31 6.09 3.92 4.74
C ARG A 31 6.26 5.07 5.73
N ASN A 32 6.11 6.31 5.26
CA ASN A 32 6.26 7.51 6.09
C ASN A 32 5.23 7.52 7.23
N PHE A 33 3.99 7.13 6.96
CA PHE A 33 2.97 6.96 8.01
C PHE A 33 3.40 5.93 9.06
N CYS A 34 3.96 4.80 8.65
CA CYS A 34 4.45 3.79 9.58
C CYS A 34 5.58 4.32 10.46
N GLU A 35 6.57 5.01 9.85
CA GLU A 35 7.67 5.64 10.58
C GLU A 35 7.17 6.70 11.58
N MET A 36 6.31 7.62 11.14
CA MET A 36 5.76 8.69 11.98
C MET A 36 4.92 8.17 13.14
N THR A 37 4.31 6.99 13.01
CA THR A 37 3.43 6.40 14.02
C THR A 37 4.05 5.22 14.77
N GLY A 38 5.35 4.95 14.56
CA GLY A 38 6.09 3.90 15.26
C GLY A 38 5.64 2.47 14.92
N LYS A 39 5.06 2.23 13.75
CA LYS A 39 4.66 0.90 13.28
C LYS A 39 5.88 0.17 12.74
N ILE A 40 6.23 -0.96 13.36
CA ILE A 40 7.48 -1.69 13.06
C ILE A 40 7.28 -3.19 12.87
N THR A 41 6.18 -3.75 13.36
CA THR A 41 5.90 -5.19 13.23
C THR A 41 5.28 -5.52 11.87
N GLU A 42 5.43 -6.76 11.42
CA GLU A 42 4.85 -7.23 10.15
C GLU A 42 3.34 -7.00 10.08
N GLU A 43 2.63 -7.28 11.17
CA GLU A 43 1.20 -7.04 11.30
C GLU A 43 0.88 -5.55 11.16
N GLN A 44 1.56 -4.68 11.90
CA GLN A 44 1.31 -3.24 11.87
C GLN A 44 1.59 -2.63 10.49
N LEU A 45 2.67 -3.08 9.83
CA LEU A 45 3.00 -2.65 8.48
C LEU A 45 1.93 -3.12 7.50
N THR A 46 1.52 -4.39 7.56
CA THR A 46 0.47 -4.95 6.70
C THR A 46 -0.87 -4.23 6.90
N GLN A 47 -1.25 -3.95 8.15
CA GLN A 47 -2.47 -3.20 8.47
C GLN A 47 -2.44 -1.76 7.93
N ALA A 48 -1.26 -1.16 7.74
CA ALA A 48 -1.18 0.18 7.15
C ALA A 48 -1.69 0.21 5.69
N TYR A 49 -1.62 -0.90 4.96
CA TYR A 49 -2.04 -1.02 3.57
C TYR A 49 -3.43 -0.43 3.28
N VAL A 50 -4.39 -0.63 4.19
CA VAL A 50 -5.76 -0.13 4.03
C VAL A 50 -5.84 1.38 3.86
N HIS A 51 -4.89 2.12 4.41
CA HIS A 51 -4.85 3.57 4.30
C HIS A 51 -4.49 4.03 2.89
N GLY A 52 -3.76 3.22 2.11
CA GLY A 52 -3.44 3.54 0.71
C GLY A 52 -4.44 2.94 -0.26
N CYS A 53 -4.82 1.68 -0.07
CA CYS A 53 -5.57 0.93 -1.08
C CYS A 53 -7.06 0.79 -0.78
N GLY A 54 -7.54 1.26 0.38
CA GLY A 54 -8.95 1.26 0.75
C GLY A 54 -9.53 -0.11 1.12
N LYS A 55 -8.80 -1.20 0.89
CA LYS A 55 -9.12 -2.57 1.32
C LYS A 55 -8.05 -3.08 2.29
N GLU A 56 -8.43 -3.97 3.18
CA GLU A 56 -7.47 -4.63 4.07
C GLU A 56 -6.61 -5.60 3.27
N ALA A 57 -5.30 -5.56 3.50
CA ALA A 57 -4.41 -6.59 3.01
C ALA A 57 -4.67 -7.87 3.80
N PRO A 58 -4.74 -9.04 3.15
CA PRO A 58 -4.67 -10.28 3.90
C PRO A 58 -3.33 -10.34 4.63
N PHE A 59 -3.45 -10.63 5.92
CA PHE A 59 -2.36 -10.90 6.83
C PHE A 59 -2.62 -12.28 7.39
N SER A 60 -1.71 -13.23 7.18
CA SER A 60 -1.97 -14.63 7.52
C SER A 60 -0.76 -15.27 8.17
N PHE A 61 -1.01 -15.92 9.31
CA PHE A 61 -0.24 -17.07 9.76
C PHE A 61 -0.99 -18.39 9.52
N GLU A 62 -2.32 -18.37 9.31
CA GLU A 62 -3.18 -19.57 9.19
C GLU A 62 -4.39 -19.44 8.23
N GLU A 63 -4.69 -18.29 7.62
CA GLU A 63 -5.92 -18.06 6.84
C GLU A 63 -5.74 -17.87 5.31
N GLU A 64 -6.65 -18.47 4.52
CA GLU A 64 -6.84 -18.32 3.07
C GLU A 64 -7.56 -17.01 2.69
N ARG A 65 -7.10 -15.86 3.19
CA ARG A 65 -7.67 -14.59 2.76
C ARG A 65 -6.94 -14.10 1.51
N LEU A 66 -7.65 -14.05 0.38
CA LEU A 66 -7.09 -13.61 -0.89
C LEU A 66 -7.21 -12.10 -1.06
N TRP A 67 -6.24 -11.51 -1.77
CA TRP A 67 -6.25 -10.10 -2.20
C TRP A 67 -7.39 -9.79 -3.17
N PHE A 68 -7.74 -10.79 -3.99
CA PHE A 68 -8.67 -10.68 -5.09
C PHE A 68 -9.59 -11.89 -5.07
N THR A 69 -10.78 -11.70 -5.59
CA THR A 69 -11.80 -12.73 -5.79
C THR A 69 -12.10 -12.88 -7.28
N GLU A 70 -12.60 -14.05 -7.68
CA GLU A 70 -13.02 -14.25 -9.07
C GLU A 70 -14.09 -13.23 -9.46
N GLY A 71 -13.89 -12.55 -10.58
CA GLY A 71 -14.76 -11.46 -11.05
C GLY A 71 -14.26 -10.04 -10.72
N ASP A 72 -13.23 -9.88 -9.89
CA ASP A 72 -12.56 -8.58 -9.71
C ASP A 72 -11.88 -8.12 -11.02
N GLU A 73 -11.84 -6.80 -11.25
CA GLU A 73 -11.10 -6.24 -12.39
C GLU A 73 -9.61 -6.55 -12.26
N ALA A 74 -8.99 -7.03 -13.35
CA ALA A 74 -7.60 -7.48 -13.41
C ALA A 74 -6.59 -6.31 -13.35
N ASN A 75 -6.56 -5.62 -12.22
CA ASN A 75 -5.67 -4.50 -11.92
C ASN A 75 -4.64 -4.95 -10.88
N PHE A 76 -3.36 -4.99 -11.27
CA PHE A 76 -2.30 -5.53 -10.43
C PHE A 76 -1.06 -4.63 -10.45
N ILE A 77 -0.38 -4.60 -9.30
CA ILE A 77 0.97 -4.07 -9.17
C ILE A 77 1.87 -5.24 -8.75
N PHE A 78 2.75 -5.65 -9.63
CA PHE A 78 3.75 -6.69 -9.36
C PHE A 78 5.01 -6.05 -8.81
N THR A 79 5.57 -6.61 -7.74
CA THR A 79 6.79 -6.09 -7.10
C THR A 79 7.71 -7.24 -6.70
N GLU A 80 9.02 -6.97 -6.60
CA GLU A 80 10.01 -7.90 -6.06
C GLU A 80 9.95 -7.90 -4.50
N ALA A 81 8.81 -8.30 -3.93
CA ALA A 81 8.62 -8.41 -2.48
C ALA A 81 7.76 -9.64 -2.15
N ALA A 82 8.07 -10.29 -1.03
CA ALA A 82 7.40 -11.51 -0.58
C ALA A 82 6.12 -11.24 0.23
N SER A 83 5.98 -10.05 0.81
CA SER A 83 4.81 -9.69 1.61
C SER A 83 4.47 -8.20 1.53
N THR A 84 3.26 -7.84 1.96
CA THR A 84 2.80 -6.44 2.06
C THR A 84 3.65 -5.62 3.00
N ALA A 85 4.04 -6.21 4.13
CA ALA A 85 4.95 -5.57 5.07
C ALA A 85 6.27 -5.22 4.39
N GLU A 86 6.81 -6.13 3.56
CA GLU A 86 8.03 -5.87 2.80
C GLU A 86 7.85 -4.75 1.77
N VAL A 87 6.73 -4.75 1.02
CA VAL A 87 6.41 -3.67 0.06
C VAL A 87 6.41 -2.31 0.77
N ILE A 88 5.76 -2.20 1.92
CA ILE A 88 5.64 -0.95 2.68
C ILE A 88 7.00 -0.56 3.30
N ALA A 89 7.73 -1.51 3.89
CA ALA A 89 9.00 -1.22 4.55
C ALA A 89 10.11 -0.81 3.57
N ARG A 90 10.23 -1.55 2.45
CA ARG A 90 11.36 -1.43 1.52
C ARG A 90 11.08 -0.54 0.31
N LYS A 91 9.80 -0.26 0.00
CA LYS A 91 9.38 0.54 -1.16
C LYS A 91 10.10 0.09 -2.43
N PRO A 92 9.85 -1.15 -2.92
CA PRO A 92 10.53 -1.67 -4.11
C PRO A 92 10.31 -0.73 -5.30
N GLN A 93 11.40 -0.41 -6.00
CA GLN A 93 11.36 0.54 -7.12
C GLN A 93 10.94 -0.13 -8.43
N LYS A 94 11.35 -1.39 -8.64
CA LYS A 94 10.91 -2.18 -9.79
C LYS A 94 9.47 -2.64 -9.57
N ARG A 95 8.59 -2.17 -10.44
CA ARG A 95 7.17 -2.52 -10.44
C ARG A 95 6.72 -2.76 -11.87
N GLN A 96 5.87 -3.76 -12.07
CA GLN A 96 5.14 -3.94 -13.33
C GLN A 96 3.66 -3.75 -13.05
N ILE A 97 2.96 -3.12 -13.98
CA ILE A 97 1.55 -2.79 -13.82
C ILE A 97 0.76 -3.58 -14.85
N MET A 98 -0.35 -4.16 -14.39
CA MET A 98 -1.38 -4.67 -15.26
C MET A 98 -2.66 -3.88 -14.98
N LEU A 99 -3.28 -3.35 -16.02
CA LEU A 99 -4.52 -2.60 -15.95
C LEU A 99 -5.54 -3.29 -16.84
N LYS A 100 -6.66 -3.73 -16.27
CA LYS A 100 -7.74 -4.45 -16.98
C LYS A 100 -7.23 -5.65 -17.78
N GLY A 101 -6.28 -6.39 -17.23
CA GLY A 101 -5.69 -7.57 -17.88
C GLY A 101 -4.64 -7.26 -18.96
N GLN A 102 -4.21 -6.01 -19.12
CA GLN A 102 -3.18 -5.60 -20.08
C GLN A 102 -1.94 -5.07 -19.37
N TRP A 103 -0.75 -5.48 -19.82
CA TRP A 103 0.53 -4.95 -19.33
C TRP A 103 0.71 -3.49 -19.75
N VAL A 104 1.14 -2.65 -18.82
CA VAL A 104 1.41 -1.20 -19.00
C VAL A 104 2.89 -0.91 -18.80
#